data_AF-A0A7Y2U621-F1
#
_entry.id   AF-A0A7Y2U621-F1
#
_cell.length_a   1.000
_cell.length_b   1.000
_cell.length_c   1.000
_cell.angle_alpha   90.00
_cell.angle_beta   90.00
_cell.angle_gamma   90.00
#
_symmetry.space_group_name_H-M   'P 1'
#
loop_
_entity.id
_entity.type
_entity.pdbx_description
1 polymer ?
#
loop_
_entity_poly.entity_id
_entity_poly.type
_entity_poly.pdbx_seq_one_letter_code
_entity_poly.pdbx_strand_id
1 'polypeptide(L)'
;MNRPNTMNSGKGDVLSPEGPGRVAVTMQSSLLGFYTHAGFLNALIDSGVRPSKVSGSSAGALAAAAYASGLEGGELKSFILDPRLQGTFHEWSAVVRALAVLICYRG
;
A
#
# COMPACT_ATOMS: atom_id res chain seq x y z
N MET A 1 -21.21 -29.10 42.89
CA MET A 1 -19.89 -28.42 42.87
C MET A 1 -19.59 -27.98 41.45
N ASN A 2 -19.72 -26.68 41.15
CA ASN A 2 -19.50 -26.08 39.83
C ASN A 2 -18.10 -25.42 39.82
N ARG A 3 -17.25 -25.70 38.82
CA ARG A 3 -15.93 -25.03 38.65
C ARG A 3 -15.98 -24.03 37.47
N PRO A 4 -15.23 -22.93 37.52
CA PRO A 4 -15.52 -21.70 36.77
C PRO A 4 -14.96 -21.66 35.34
N ASN A 5 -15.56 -20.74 34.57
CA ASN A 5 -15.20 -20.27 33.23
C ASN A 5 -13.70 -20.23 32.92
N THR A 6 -13.30 -20.95 31.86
CA THR A 6 -12.08 -20.67 31.10
C THR A 6 -12.42 -19.93 29.82
N MET A 7 -12.22 -18.60 29.87
CA MET A 7 -11.61 -17.77 28.83
C MET A 7 -12.00 -18.03 27.37
N ASN A 8 -12.94 -17.21 26.89
CA ASN A 8 -12.81 -16.38 25.70
C ASN A 8 -11.55 -16.64 24.85
N SER A 9 -11.65 -17.55 23.89
CA SER A 9 -10.76 -17.54 22.72
C SER A 9 -11.56 -16.90 21.58
N GLY A 10 -11.53 -15.57 21.56
CA GLY A 10 -12.14 -14.71 20.56
C GLY A 10 -11.53 -14.93 19.17
N LYS A 11 -11.82 -16.08 18.58
CA LYS A 11 -11.70 -16.29 17.14
C LYS A 11 -12.93 -15.65 16.51
N GLY A 12 -12.94 -14.32 16.51
CA GLY A 12 -13.93 -13.52 15.83
C GLY A 12 -13.97 -13.96 14.36
N ASP A 13 -15.12 -14.45 13.98
CA ASP A 13 -15.45 -14.96 12.66
C ASP A 13 -15.01 -13.99 11.58
N VAL A 14 -14.11 -14.44 10.70
CA VAL A 14 -13.51 -13.61 9.64
C VAL A 14 -14.53 -13.27 8.52
N LEU A 15 -15.82 -13.59 8.71
CA LEU A 15 -16.88 -13.50 7.71
C LEU A 15 -18.22 -12.95 8.26
N SER A 16 -18.28 -12.41 9.48
CA SER A 16 -19.50 -11.76 9.96
C SER A 16 -19.74 -10.42 9.24
N PRO A 17 -20.87 -10.23 8.54
CA PRO A 17 -21.17 -9.02 7.77
C PRO A 17 -21.50 -7.78 8.63
N GLU A 18 -21.51 -7.91 9.96
CA GLU A 18 -22.03 -6.91 10.91
C GLU A 18 -20.93 -6.22 11.77
N GLY A 19 -19.65 -6.45 11.49
CA GLY A 19 -18.53 -5.69 12.06
C GLY A 19 -18.07 -4.58 11.11
N PRO A 20 -17.39 -3.50 11.56
CA PRO A 20 -16.91 -2.45 10.66
C PRO A 20 -16.08 -3.12 9.56
N GLY A 21 -16.60 -3.07 8.33
CA GLY A 21 -16.14 -3.91 7.23
C GLY A 21 -14.63 -3.84 7.10
N ARG A 22 -13.95 -4.99 7.24
CA ARG A 22 -12.50 -5.05 7.11
C ARG A 22 -12.15 -4.88 5.63
N VAL A 23 -11.83 -3.65 5.24
CA VAL A 23 -11.43 -3.31 3.87
C VAL A 23 -9.98 -3.71 3.64
N ALA A 24 -9.71 -4.32 2.49
CA ALA A 24 -8.37 -4.57 1.97
C ALA A 24 -8.17 -3.76 0.68
N VAL A 25 -7.01 -3.11 0.54
CA VAL A 25 -6.67 -2.25 -0.60
C VAL A 25 -5.46 -2.82 -1.32
N THR A 26 -5.54 -2.94 -2.64
CA THR A 26 -4.44 -3.38 -3.50
C THR A 26 -4.13 -2.32 -4.55
N MET A 27 -2.87 -1.94 -4.72
CA MET A 27 -2.44 -0.83 -5.57
C MET A 27 -1.50 -1.29 -6.68
N GLN A 28 -1.86 -1.03 -7.94
CA GLN A 28 -1.02 -1.38 -9.09
C GLN A 28 0.18 -0.43 -9.24
N SER A 29 1.17 -0.83 -10.05
CA SER A 29 2.26 0.03 -10.50
C SER A 29 1.77 1.18 -11.39
N SER A 30 2.38 2.35 -11.25
CA SER A 30 2.07 3.52 -12.08
C SER A 30 3.31 4.40 -12.22
N LEU A 31 3.60 4.86 -13.44
CA LEU A 31 4.88 5.49 -13.83
C LEU A 31 5.18 6.79 -13.06
N LEU A 32 4.14 7.49 -12.60
CA LEU A 32 4.19 8.70 -11.77
C LEU A 32 3.16 8.66 -10.63
N GLY A 33 2.61 7.48 -10.33
CA GLY A 33 1.44 7.34 -9.45
C GLY A 33 1.72 7.27 -7.95
N PHE A 34 2.95 7.52 -7.51
CA PHE A 34 3.28 7.49 -6.07
C PHE A 34 2.40 8.47 -5.29
N TYR A 35 2.20 9.69 -5.83
CA TYR A 35 1.35 10.71 -5.23
C TYR A 35 -0.14 10.34 -5.24
N THR A 36 -0.62 9.74 -6.34
CA THR A 36 -2.04 9.34 -6.44
C THR A 36 -2.37 8.22 -5.46
N HIS A 37 -1.44 7.29 -5.22
CA HIS A 37 -1.61 6.25 -4.21
C HIS A 37 -1.65 6.80 -2.79
N ALA A 38 -0.74 7.71 -2.43
CA ALA A 38 -0.74 8.37 -1.12
C ALA A 38 -2.01 9.21 -0.90
N GLY A 39 -2.43 9.97 -1.92
CA GLY A 39 -3.66 10.76 -1.87
C GLY A 39 -4.91 9.89 -1.74
N PHE A 40 -4.97 8.77 -2.44
CA PHE A 40 -6.06 7.80 -2.32
C PHE A 40 -6.16 7.22 -0.91
N LEU A 41 -5.03 6.79 -0.32
CA LEU A 41 -5.01 6.26 1.04
C LEU A 41 -5.47 7.32 2.06
N ASN A 42 -4.96 8.55 1.94
CA ASN A 42 -5.37 9.65 2.80
C ASN A 42 -6.86 9.97 2.67
N ALA A 43 -7.38 10.08 1.45
CA ALA A 43 -8.81 10.32 1.23
C ALA A 43 -9.69 9.19 1.80
N LEU A 44 -9.21 7.94 1.73
CA LEU A 44 -9.91 6.80 2.31
C LEU A 44 -9.96 6.90 3.84
N ILE A 45 -8.83 7.23 4.48
CA ILE A 45 -8.74 7.44 5.93
C ILE A 45 -9.62 8.62 6.37
N ASP A 46 -9.57 9.74 5.64
CA ASP A 46 -10.37 10.94 5.90
C ASP A 46 -11.88 10.66 5.75
N SER A 47 -12.26 9.71 4.89
CA SER A 47 -13.65 9.24 4.75
C SER A 47 -14.10 8.30 5.88
N GLY A 48 -13.24 8.00 6.84
CA GLY A 48 -13.51 7.09 7.97
C GLY A 48 -13.23 5.62 7.66
N VAL A 49 -12.75 5.30 6.46
CA VAL A 49 -12.42 3.93 6.04
C VAL A 49 -10.93 3.69 6.25
N ARG A 50 -10.59 2.88 7.25
CA ARG A 50 -9.20 2.50 7.54
C ARG A 50 -8.94 1.09 6.99
N PRO A 51 -8.17 0.94 5.88
CA PRO A 51 -7.91 -0.37 5.33
C PRO A 51 -7.10 -1.23 6.30
N SER A 52 -7.66 -2.39 6.63
CA SER A 52 -7.06 -3.38 7.53
C SER A 52 -5.90 -4.15 6.91
N LYS A 53 -5.84 -4.18 5.57
CA LYS A 53 -4.78 -4.82 4.80
C LYS A 53 -4.47 -3.96 3.58
N VAL A 54 -3.18 -3.81 3.28
CA VAL A 54 -2.70 -3.10 2.09
C VAL A 54 -1.67 -3.94 1.35
N SER A 55 -1.66 -3.83 0.03
CA SER A 55 -0.69 -4.49 -0.84
C SER A 55 -0.50 -3.65 -2.11
N GLY A 56 0.61 -3.87 -2.83
CA GLY A 56 0.79 -3.25 -4.13
C GLY A 56 2.05 -3.69 -4.85
N SER A 57 2.27 -3.11 -6.05
CA SER A 57 3.43 -3.40 -6.90
C SER A 57 4.14 -2.10 -7.33
N SER A 58 5.48 -2.08 -7.28
CA SER A 58 6.30 -0.91 -7.60
C SER A 58 5.86 0.33 -6.80
N ALA A 59 5.36 1.39 -7.46
CA ALA A 59 4.84 2.59 -6.80
C ALA A 59 3.74 2.30 -5.75
N GLY A 60 2.84 1.36 -6.05
CA GLY A 60 1.80 0.93 -5.12
C GLY A 60 2.35 0.18 -3.92
N ALA A 61 3.46 -0.56 -4.07
CA ALA A 61 4.10 -1.28 -2.97
C ALA A 61 4.72 -0.30 -1.95
N LEU A 62 5.32 0.80 -2.42
CA LEU A 62 5.87 1.83 -1.54
C LEU A 62 4.79 2.54 -0.73
N ALA A 63 3.69 2.94 -1.37
CA ALA A 63 2.57 3.58 -0.68
C ALA A 63 1.92 2.61 0.33
N ALA A 64 1.74 1.34 -0.04
CA ALA A 64 1.23 0.32 0.86
C ALA A 64 2.19 0.05 2.04
N ALA A 65 3.49 -0.04 1.80
CA ALA A 65 4.48 -0.26 2.86
C ALA A 65 4.58 0.93 3.82
N ALA A 66 4.57 2.16 3.29
CA ALA A 66 4.57 3.39 4.08
C ALA A 66 3.31 3.46 4.97
N TYR A 67 2.14 3.18 4.41
CA TYR A 67 0.91 3.10 5.20
C TYR A 67 0.94 1.99 6.25
N ALA A 68 1.43 0.80 5.88
CA ALA A 68 1.57 -0.33 6.81
C ALA A 68 2.57 -0.05 7.96
N SER A 69 3.55 0.84 7.74
CA SER A 69 4.43 1.33 8.81
C SER A 69 3.78 2.36 9.74
N GLY A 70 2.51 2.72 9.50
CA GLY A 70 1.76 3.66 10.31
C GLY A 70 1.85 5.12 9.84
N LEU A 71 2.40 5.37 8.65
CA LEU A 71 2.43 6.72 8.09
C LEU A 71 1.07 7.05 7.47
N GLU A 72 0.49 8.18 7.89
CA GLU A 72 -0.80 8.65 7.40
C GLU A 72 -0.76 10.17 7.12
N GLY A 73 -1.72 10.68 6.36
CA GLY A 73 -1.91 12.11 6.13
C GLY A 73 -0.68 12.81 5.56
N GLY A 74 -0.21 13.82 6.29
CA GLY A 74 0.95 14.64 5.91
C GLY A 74 2.28 13.89 5.93
N GLU A 75 2.43 12.88 6.81
CA GLU A 75 3.66 12.10 6.95
C GLU A 75 3.83 11.15 5.77
N LEU A 76 2.75 10.46 5.37
CA LEU A 76 2.73 9.61 4.20
C LEU A 76 3.08 10.40 2.93
N LYS A 77 2.51 11.60 2.79
CA LYS A 77 2.80 12.51 1.68
C LYS A 77 4.27 12.93 1.68
N SER A 78 4.81 13.31 2.85
CA SER A 78 6.20 13.78 2.97
C SER A 78 7.20 12.66 2.66
N PHE A 79 6.93 11.44 3.10
CA PHE A 79 7.75 10.27 2.81
C PHE A 79 7.78 9.96 1.31
N ILE A 80 6.62 9.94 0.65
CA ILE A 80 6.50 9.66 -0.78
C ILE A 80 7.15 10.74 -1.65
N LEU A 81 7.14 11.99 -1.17
CA LEU A 81 7.75 13.14 -1.86
C LEU A 81 9.22 13.35 -1.50
N ASP A 82 9.82 12.51 -0.67
CA ASP A 82 11.23 12.65 -0.31
C ASP A 82 12.11 12.50 -1.57
N PRO A 83 12.91 13.54 -1.92
CA PRO A 83 13.81 13.48 -3.07
C PRO A 83 14.80 12.32 -3.03
N ARG A 84 15.16 11.82 -1.83
CA ARG A 84 16.04 10.65 -1.66
C ARG A 84 15.35 9.37 -2.10
N LEU A 85 14.08 9.22 -1.73
CA LEU A 85 13.26 8.09 -2.18
C LEU A 85 13.11 8.14 -3.69
N GLN A 86 12.76 9.30 -4.25
CA GLN A 86 12.62 9.48 -5.70
C GLN A 86 13.93 9.22 -6.46
N GLY A 87 15.06 9.71 -5.93
CA GLY A 87 16.38 9.49 -6.51
C GLY A 87 16.78 8.02 -6.57
N THR A 88 16.30 7.18 -5.65
CA THR A 88 16.58 5.72 -5.64
C THR A 88 15.90 4.99 -6.80
N PHE A 89 14.73 5.49 -7.26
CA PHE A 89 14.00 4.90 -8.39
C PHE A 89 14.34 5.53 -9.73
N HIS A 90 15.00 6.69 -9.74
CA HIS A 90 15.38 7.38 -10.95
C HIS A 90 16.65 6.78 -11.56
N GLU A 91 16.45 5.69 -12.30
CA GLU A 91 17.51 4.96 -12.97
C GLU A 91 17.54 5.31 -14.47
N TRP A 92 18.44 6.23 -14.86
CA TRP A 92 18.62 6.65 -16.26
C TRP A 92 18.96 5.48 -17.21
N SER A 93 19.64 4.46 -16.68
CA SER A 93 19.98 3.25 -17.42
C SER A 93 18.76 2.44 -17.87
N ALA A 94 17.60 2.60 -17.21
CA ALA A 94 16.36 1.92 -17.58
C ALA A 94 15.85 2.35 -18.97
N VAL A 95 16.02 3.62 -19.33
CA VAL A 95 15.65 4.13 -20.66
C VAL A 95 16.57 3.55 -21.73
N VAL A 96 17.88 3.54 -21.46
CA VAL A 96 18.87 2.93 -22.37
C VAL A 96 18.57 1.44 -22.57
N ARG A 97 18.20 0.73 -21.50
CA ARG A 97 17.81 -0.68 -21.57
C ARG A 97 16.50 -0.89 -22.31
N ALA A 98 15.49 -0.05 -22.11
CA ALA A 98 14.23 -0.14 -22.84
C ALA A 98 14.43 0.07 -24.35
N LEU A 99 15.25 1.07 -24.72
CA LEU A 99 15.66 1.28 -26.11
C LEU A 99 16.48 0.11 -26.65
N ALA A 100 17.44 -0.41 -25.87
CA ALA A 100 18.22 -1.57 -26.28
C ALA A 100 17.33 -2.81 -26.48
N VAL A 101 16.33 -3.03 -25.62
CA VAL A 101 15.34 -4.10 -25.83
C VAL A 101 14.54 -3.86 -27.10
N LEU A 102 14.07 -2.64 -27.37
CA LEU A 102 13.33 -2.35 -28.61
C LEU A 102 14.18 -2.49 -29.88
N ILE A 103 15.46 -2.10 -29.83
CA ILE A 103 16.41 -2.19 -30.95
C ILE A 103 16.89 -3.63 -31.16
N CYS A 104 17.13 -4.37 -30.08
CA CYS A 104 17.61 -5.76 -30.11
C CYS A 104 16.48 -6.79 -30.09
N TYR A 105 15.21 -6.38 -29.99
CA TYR A 105 14.04 -7.23 -30.26
C TYR A 105 13.99 -7.50 -31.75
N ARG A 106 14.88 -8.38 -32.18
CA ARG A 106 14.96 -8.92 -33.53
C ARG A 106 14.19 -10.23 -33.51
N GLY A 107 12.96 -10.19 -34.00
CA GLY A 107 12.26 -11.39 -34.47
C GLY A 107 12.95 -11.94 -35.71
#